data_AF-A0A7W2RXD8-F1
#
_entry.id   AF-A0A7W2RXD8-F1
#
_cell.length_a   1.000
_cell.length_b   1.000
_cell.length_c   1.000
_cell.angle_alpha   90.00
_cell.angle_beta   90.00
_cell.angle_gamma   90.00
#
_symmetry.space_group_name_H-M   'P 1'
#
loop_
_entity.id
_entity.type
_entity.pdbx_description
1 polymer ?
#
loop_
_entity_poly.entity_id
_entity_poly.type
_entity_poly.pdbx_seq_one_letter_code
_entity_poly.pdbx_strand_id
1 'polypeptide(L)'
;MKAFFCCVLFIMLNGCVIGNFPFEWNLDSMVGTTARIVAPTSNEDSGDLIRSDYLISGKGFTHISKNENGDIVQHWFYSEVLPTHSRKDWVGKCKIIYVVDPKTYIIKSWDYDKGANPESCRHW
;
A
#
# COMPACT_ATOMS: atom_id res chain seq x y z
N MET A 1 46.96 -11.69 20.82
CA MET A 1 45.78 -12.22 20.09
C MET A 1 44.48 -12.07 20.90
N LYS A 2 44.14 -10.88 21.40
CA LYS A 2 42.85 -10.62 22.09
C LYS A 2 42.10 -9.42 21.49
N ALA A 3 42.83 -8.46 20.91
CA ALA A 3 42.25 -7.30 20.24
C ALA A 3 41.51 -7.66 18.92
N PHE A 4 42.01 -8.65 18.16
CA PHE A 4 41.43 -9.01 16.86
C PHE A 4 40.04 -9.66 16.97
N PHE A 5 39.77 -10.36 18.07
CA PHE A 5 38.49 -11.04 18.29
C PHE A 5 37.36 -10.05 18.65
N CYS A 6 37.71 -8.85 19.14
CA CYS A 6 36.74 -7.85 19.57
C CYS A 6 36.17 -7.03 18.39
N CYS A 7 36.98 -6.77 17.35
CA CYS A 7 36.53 -6.01 16.18
C CYS A 7 35.52 -6.77 15.30
N VAL A 8 35.59 -8.11 15.26
CA VAL A 8 34.68 -8.93 14.45
C VAL A 8 33.26 -8.97 15.03
N LEU A 9 33.11 -8.81 16.35
CA LEU A 9 31.80 -8.79 17.02
C LEU A 9 30.97 -7.53 16.70
N PHE A 10 31.62 -6.39 16.46
CA PHE A 10 30.91 -5.14 16.13
C PHE A 10 30.33 -5.12 14.72
N ILE A 11 30.92 -5.87 13.78
CA ILE A 11 30.44 -5.92 12.39
C ILE A 11 29.13 -6.72 12.31
N MET A 12 28.96 -7.74 13.15
CA MET A 12 27.77 -8.60 13.21
C MET A 12 26.55 -7.96 13.93
N LEU A 13 26.72 -6.80 14.57
CA LEU A 13 25.63 -6.07 15.23
C LEU A 13 24.92 -5.05 14.31
N ASN A 14 25.35 -4.91 13.06
CA ASN A 14 24.59 -4.21 12.02
C ASN A 14 23.48 -5.13 11.50
N GLY A 15 22.63 -5.61 12.39
CA GLY A 15 21.38 -6.27 12.02
C GLY A 15 20.56 -5.32 11.17
N CYS A 16 20.07 -5.80 10.04
CA CYS A 16 19.28 -5.01 9.10
C CYS A 16 18.10 -4.33 9.82
N VAL A 17 18.22 -3.04 10.09
CA VAL A 17 17.05 -2.18 10.28
C VAL A 17 16.45 -2.04 8.88
N ILE A 18 15.69 -3.06 8.46
CA ILE A 18 14.71 -2.88 7.39
C ILE A 18 13.65 -2.00 8.04
N GLY A 19 13.85 -0.69 7.93
CA GLY A 19 12.95 0.30 8.49
C GLY A 19 11.54 0.01 7.98
N ASN A 20 10.57 -0.01 8.90
CA ASN A 20 9.17 -0.05 8.51
C ASN A 20 8.89 1.21 7.68
N PHE A 21 8.79 1.05 6.36
CA PHE A 21 8.57 2.17 5.46
C PHE A 21 7.10 2.60 5.53
N PRO A 22 6.80 3.91 5.51
CA PRO A 22 5.43 4.39 5.41
C PRO A 22 4.75 3.84 4.16
N PHE A 23 3.44 3.61 4.25
CA PHE A 23 2.65 3.09 3.13
C PHE A 23 2.73 4.01 1.90
N GLU A 24 2.76 5.31 2.16
CA GLU A 24 2.85 6.38 1.19
C GLU A 24 4.13 6.26 0.34
N TRP A 25 5.26 5.88 0.95
CA TRP A 25 6.52 5.74 0.20
C TRP A 25 6.41 4.65 -0.88
N ASN A 26 5.74 3.54 -0.56
CA ASN A 26 5.49 2.52 -1.57
C ASN A 26 4.67 3.06 -2.75
N LEU A 27 3.71 3.95 -2.50
CA LEU A 27 2.90 4.55 -3.57
C LEU A 27 3.66 5.63 -4.33
N ASP A 28 4.46 6.45 -3.65
CA ASP A 28 5.34 7.44 -4.27
C ASP A 28 6.31 6.79 -5.26
N SER A 29 6.88 5.64 -4.89
CA SER A 29 7.77 4.87 -5.77
C SER A 29 7.11 4.32 -7.03
N MET A 30 5.78 4.25 -7.08
CA MET A 30 5.02 3.80 -8.26
C MET A 30 4.80 4.94 -9.26
N VAL A 31 4.86 6.20 -8.82
CA VAL A 31 4.71 7.36 -9.70
C VAL A 31 5.85 7.40 -10.72
N GLY A 32 5.51 7.61 -11.99
CA GLY A 32 6.44 7.55 -13.12
C GLY A 32 6.66 6.15 -13.70
N THR A 33 6.10 5.10 -13.08
CA THR A 33 6.15 3.73 -13.60
C THR A 33 4.90 3.39 -14.41
N THR A 34 4.98 2.37 -15.28
CA THR A 34 3.84 1.87 -16.04
C THR A 34 2.87 1.10 -15.14
N ALA A 35 1.59 1.45 -15.20
CA ALA A 35 0.52 0.71 -14.53
C ALA A 35 0.44 -0.72 -15.08
N ARG A 36 0.88 -1.69 -14.28
CA ARG A 36 0.95 -3.11 -14.68
C ARG A 36 -0.41 -3.74 -14.94
N ILE A 37 -1.46 -3.22 -14.31
CA ILE A 37 -2.83 -3.74 -14.40
C ILE A 37 -3.70 -2.64 -15.02
N VAL A 38 -4.27 -2.95 -16.19
CA VAL A 38 -5.03 -1.98 -17.02
C VAL A 38 -6.54 -2.20 -16.96
N ALA A 39 -7.01 -3.28 -16.34
CA ALA A 39 -8.42 -3.60 -16.15
C ALA A 39 -8.69 -3.98 -14.69
N PRO A 40 -9.91 -3.75 -14.16
CA PRO A 40 -10.27 -4.17 -12.81
C PRO A 40 -10.01 -5.66 -12.58
N THR A 41 -9.41 -5.97 -11.43
CA THR A 41 -9.09 -7.32 -11.00
C THR A 41 -9.40 -7.43 -9.52
N SER A 42 -10.27 -8.37 -9.14
CA SER A 42 -10.36 -8.88 -7.79
C SER A 42 -9.42 -10.08 -7.67
N ASN A 43 -8.48 -10.05 -6.75
CA ASN A 43 -7.80 -11.29 -6.35
C ASN A 43 -8.82 -12.19 -5.65
N GLU A 44 -8.72 -13.52 -5.80
CA GLU A 44 -9.69 -14.48 -5.22
C GLU A 44 -9.90 -14.28 -3.71
N ASP A 45 -8.84 -13.89 -2.99
CA ASP A 45 -8.88 -13.65 -1.53
C ASP A 45 -9.35 -12.23 -1.15
N SER A 46 -9.87 -11.44 -2.09
CA SER A 46 -10.23 -10.04 -1.83
C SER A 46 -11.54 -9.93 -1.06
N GLY A 47 -11.46 -9.46 0.19
CA GLY A 47 -12.62 -9.35 1.08
C GLY A 47 -12.65 -10.39 2.20
N ASP A 48 -11.66 -11.28 2.23
CA ASP A 48 -11.51 -12.26 3.30
C ASP A 48 -10.77 -11.67 4.52
N LEU A 49 -11.06 -12.23 5.69
CA LEU A 49 -10.35 -11.93 6.93
C LEU A 49 -8.97 -12.59 6.86
N ILE A 50 -7.90 -11.79 6.76
CA ILE A 50 -6.53 -12.31 6.65
C ILE A 50 -5.77 -12.30 7.98
N ARG A 51 -6.25 -11.53 8.98
CA ARG A 51 -5.58 -11.40 10.27
C ARG A 51 -6.60 -11.06 11.35
N SER A 52 -6.84 -12.04 12.23
CA SER A 52 -7.72 -11.89 13.38
C SER A 52 -9.15 -11.46 12.99
N ASP A 53 -9.99 -11.21 13.99
CA ASP A 53 -11.36 -10.70 13.89
C ASP A 53 -11.44 -9.20 13.56
N TYR A 54 -10.32 -8.58 13.13
CA TYR A 54 -10.20 -7.13 13.03
C TYR A 54 -9.65 -6.59 11.70
N LEU A 55 -9.20 -7.44 10.76
CA LEU A 55 -8.64 -6.98 9.49
C LEU A 55 -9.18 -7.81 8.31
N ILE A 56 -9.90 -7.13 7.43
CA ILE A 56 -10.23 -7.62 6.09
C ILE A 56 -9.12 -7.15 5.15
N SER A 57 -8.57 -8.04 4.33
CA SER A 57 -7.65 -7.64 3.27
C SER A 57 -8.14 -8.11 1.92
N GLY A 58 -7.63 -7.45 0.91
CA GLY A 58 -8.00 -7.70 -0.47
C GLY A 58 -7.51 -6.57 -1.33
N LYS A 59 -6.28 -6.67 -1.83
CA LYS A 59 -5.82 -5.71 -2.83
C LYS A 59 -6.61 -5.93 -4.11
N GLY A 60 -7.56 -5.04 -4.40
CA GLY A 60 -8.44 -5.14 -5.55
C GLY A 60 -8.46 -3.85 -6.34
N PHE A 61 -8.21 -3.95 -7.65
CA PHE A 61 -8.52 -2.88 -8.58
C PHE A 61 -10.02 -2.96 -8.87
N THR A 62 -10.77 -2.06 -8.26
CA THR A 62 -12.23 -2.15 -8.18
C THR A 62 -12.92 -1.67 -9.46
N HIS A 63 -12.54 -0.49 -9.96
CA HIS A 63 -13.15 0.13 -11.13
C HIS A 63 -12.29 1.29 -11.67
N ILE A 64 -12.60 1.73 -12.89
CA ILE A 64 -11.97 2.87 -13.54
C ILE A 64 -12.97 4.01 -13.66
N SER A 65 -12.51 5.23 -13.42
CA SER A 65 -13.20 6.45 -13.83
C SER A 65 -12.30 7.33 -14.71
N LYS A 66 -12.80 8.47 -15.16
CA LYS A 66 -12.00 9.47 -15.88
C LYS A 66 -12.08 10.82 -15.18
N ASN A 67 -10.95 11.50 -15.07
CA ASN A 67 -10.93 12.87 -14.57
C ASN A 67 -11.25 13.88 -15.70
N GLU A 68 -11.35 15.15 -15.34
CA GLU A 68 -11.64 16.26 -16.28
C GLU A 68 -10.58 16.41 -17.38
N ASN A 69 -9.35 15.96 -17.12
CA ASN A 69 -8.24 15.99 -18.07
C ASN A 69 -8.26 14.80 -19.04
N GLY A 70 -9.22 13.89 -18.91
CA GLY A 70 -9.34 12.67 -19.71
C GLY A 70 -8.41 11.53 -19.28
N ASP A 71 -7.75 11.66 -18.12
CA ASP A 71 -6.90 10.60 -17.57
C ASP A 71 -7.71 9.44 -17.02
N ILE A 72 -7.09 8.26 -17.01
CA ILE A 72 -7.65 7.08 -16.36
C ILE A 72 -7.43 7.23 -14.85
N VAL A 73 -8.50 7.12 -14.07
CA VAL A 73 -8.41 7.06 -12.60
C VAL A 73 -8.71 5.63 -12.18
N GLN A 74 -7.69 4.93 -11.68
CA GLN A 74 -7.82 3.56 -11.20
C GLN A 74 -8.14 3.56 -9.71
N HIS A 75 -9.24 2.95 -9.29
CA HIS A 75 -9.67 2.89 -7.89
C HIS A 75 -9.28 1.57 -7.24
N TRP A 76 -8.52 1.62 -6.15
CA TRP A 76 -7.99 0.46 -5.46
C TRP A 76 -8.49 0.36 -4.03
N PHE A 77 -8.93 -0.83 -3.64
CA PHE A 77 -9.10 -1.24 -2.25
C PHE A 77 -7.87 -2.05 -1.83
N TYR A 78 -7.38 -1.82 -0.60
CA TYR A 78 -6.23 -2.55 -0.07
C TYR A 78 -6.61 -3.40 1.15
N SER A 79 -7.29 -2.78 2.13
CA SER A 79 -7.71 -3.44 3.37
C SER A 79 -8.79 -2.64 4.10
N GLU A 80 -9.43 -3.25 5.09
CA GLU A 80 -10.34 -2.60 6.02
C GLU A 80 -10.04 -3.06 7.46
N VAL A 81 -9.77 -2.10 8.34
CA VAL A 81 -9.62 -2.33 9.77
C VAL A 81 -10.98 -2.22 10.42
N LEU A 82 -11.42 -3.31 11.04
CA LEU A 82 -12.72 -3.42 11.67
C LEU A 82 -12.73 -2.76 13.06
N PRO A 83 -13.92 -2.38 13.57
CA PRO A 83 -14.07 -1.71 14.86
C PRO A 83 -13.57 -2.52 16.07
N THR A 84 -13.33 -3.82 15.92
CA THR A 84 -12.77 -4.71 16.94
C THR A 84 -11.30 -4.40 17.24
N HIS A 85 -10.58 -3.68 16.36
CA HIS A 85 -9.20 -3.28 16.59
C HIS A 85 -9.05 -2.35 17.81
N SER A 86 -7.95 -2.48 18.57
CA SER A 86 -7.67 -1.67 19.76
C SER A 86 -7.39 -0.19 19.43
N ARG A 87 -6.64 0.06 18.36
CA ARG A 87 -6.37 1.37 17.76
C ARG A 87 -7.56 1.88 16.94
N LYS A 88 -8.39 2.72 17.56
CA LYS A 88 -9.62 3.25 16.93
C LYS A 88 -9.34 4.26 15.82
N ASP A 89 -8.20 4.93 15.88
CA ASP A 89 -7.68 5.81 14.82
C ASP A 89 -7.51 5.08 13.49
N TRP A 90 -7.27 3.76 13.53
CA TRP A 90 -7.00 2.97 12.32
C TRP A 90 -8.26 2.38 11.70
N VAL A 91 -9.41 2.43 12.39
CA VAL A 91 -10.66 1.81 11.94
C VAL A 91 -11.13 2.49 10.66
N GLY A 92 -11.43 1.69 9.64
CA GLY A 92 -11.87 2.17 8.33
C GLY A 92 -11.15 1.49 7.17
N LYS A 93 -11.42 1.99 5.96
CA LYS A 93 -10.96 1.38 4.70
C LYS A 93 -9.70 2.07 4.19
N CYS A 94 -8.72 1.27 3.79
CA CYS A 94 -7.61 1.74 2.99
C CYS A 94 -7.98 1.66 1.51
N LYS A 95 -8.18 2.84 0.89
CA LYS A 95 -8.50 2.97 -0.53
C LYS A 95 -7.66 4.07 -1.13
N ILE A 96 -7.17 3.85 -2.34
CA ILE A 96 -6.38 4.83 -3.08
C ILE A 96 -6.84 4.92 -4.53
N ILE A 97 -6.45 6.00 -5.18
CA ILE A 97 -6.52 6.16 -6.63
C ILE A 97 -5.12 6.25 -7.22
N TYR A 98 -4.97 5.73 -8.44
CA TYR A 98 -3.88 6.12 -9.33
C TYR A 98 -4.43 6.93 -10.50
N VAL A 99 -3.81 8.08 -10.79
CA VAL A 99 -4.08 8.84 -12.00
C VAL A 99 -3.08 8.40 -13.06
N VAL A 100 -3.59 7.85 -14.16
CA VAL A 100 -2.81 7.16 -15.18
C VAL A 100 -3.02 7.84 -16.54
N ASP A 101 -1.91 8.13 -17.22
CA ASP A 101 -1.95 8.64 -18.57
C ASP A 101 -2.56 7.60 -19.53
N PRO A 102 -3.61 7.95 -20.30
CA PRO A 102 -4.35 6.97 -21.11
C PRO A 102 -3.58 6.48 -22.35
N LYS A 103 -2.50 7.16 -22.74
CA LYS A 103 -1.71 6.81 -23.94
C LYS A 103 -0.49 5.97 -23.58
N THR A 104 0.20 6.36 -22.53
CA THR A 104 1.47 5.75 -22.08
C THR A 104 1.28 4.76 -20.94
N TYR A 105 0.12 4.76 -20.28
CA TYR A 105 -0.19 4.00 -19.07
C TYR A 105 0.77 4.29 -17.90
N ILE A 106 1.44 5.44 -17.92
CA ILE A 106 2.31 5.87 -16.82
C ILE A 106 1.45 6.43 -15.69
N ILE A 107 1.74 6.00 -14.46
CA ILE A 107 1.14 6.55 -13.24
C ILE A 107 1.71 7.96 -13.04
N LYS A 108 0.85 8.97 -13.11
CA LYS A 108 1.23 10.38 -12.96
C LYS A 108 1.18 10.84 -11.51
N SER A 109 0.23 10.32 -10.74
CA SER A 109 0.07 10.60 -9.32
C SER A 109 -0.80 9.54 -8.65
N TRP A 110 -0.87 9.60 -7.33
CA TRP A 110 -1.78 8.81 -6.51
C TRP A 110 -2.39 9.71 -5.43
N ASP A 111 -3.52 9.29 -4.86
CA ASP A 111 -4.14 9.93 -3.70
C ASP A 111 -5.02 8.91 -2.95
N TYR A 112 -5.55 9.27 -1.78
CA TYR A 112 -6.57 8.49 -1.11
C TYR A 112 -7.92 8.62 -1.82
N ASP A 113 -8.62 7.50 -1.95
CA ASP A 113 -9.94 7.49 -2.58
C ASP A 113 -11.01 7.98 -1.60
N LYS A 114 -12.16 8.40 -2.13
CA LYS A 114 -13.28 8.90 -1.34
C LYS A 114 -13.70 7.92 -0.24
N GLY A 115 -13.72 8.38 1.01
CA GLY A 115 -14.09 7.57 2.16
C GLY A 115 -13.02 6.55 2.57
N ALA A 116 -11.77 6.77 2.18
CA ALA A 116 -10.63 6.14 2.81
C ALA A 116 -10.37 6.72 4.21
N ASN A 117 -9.79 5.91 5.09
CA ASN A 117 -9.09 6.38 6.27
C ASN A 117 -7.57 6.20 6.03
N PRO A 118 -6.78 7.28 5.85
CA PRO A 118 -5.34 7.19 5.67
C PRO A 118 -4.63 6.37 6.76
N GLU A 119 -5.09 6.48 8.02
CA GLU A 119 -4.50 5.76 9.15
C GLU A 119 -4.73 4.25 9.11
N SER A 120 -5.68 3.79 8.28
CA SER A 120 -5.92 2.36 8.01
C SER A 120 -4.99 1.78 6.95
N CYS A 121 -4.33 2.64 6.16
CA CYS A 121 -3.39 2.23 5.12
C CYS A 121 -2.02 1.92 5.72
N ARG A 122 -1.78 0.64 5.97
CA ARG A 122 -0.54 0.14 6.59
C ARG A 122 -0.03 -1.11 5.90
N HIS A 123 1.25 -1.39 6.12
CA HIS A 123 1.82 -2.70 5.83
C HIS A 123 1.44 -3.65 6.98
N TRP A 124 0.57 -4.62 6.68
CA TRP A 124 0.03 -5.60 7.63
C TRP A 124 0.77 -6.92 7.62
#